data_AF-A0A1S1HA77-F1
#
_entry.id   AF-A0A1S1HA77-F1
#
_cell.length_a   1.000
_cell.length_b   1.000
_cell.length_c   1.000
_cell.angle_alpha   90.00
_cell.angle_beta   90.00
_cell.angle_gamma   90.00
#
_symmetry.space_group_name_H-M   'P 1'
#
loop_
_entity.id
_entity.type
_entity.pdbx_description
1 polymer ?
#
loop_
_entity_poly.entity_id
_entity_poly.type
_entity_poly.pdbx_seq_one_letter_code
_entity_poly.pdbx_strand_id
1 'polypeptide(L)' 'MNFQSKGEPLGASHYGQIYEIVKQLRGEAEARQLDKARVGLAQVFGAWGHCGVSILKQGW' A
#
# COMPACT_ATOMS: atom_id res chain seq x y z
N MET A 1 -0.09 -20.41 14.90
CA MET A 1 -0.53 -19.05 15.29
C MET A 1 -1.19 -18.44 14.07
N ASN A 2 -2.53 -18.47 14.01
CA ASN A 2 -3.27 -18.22 12.77
C ASN A 2 -3.41 -16.72 12.51
N PHE A 3 -3.11 -16.28 11.28
CA PHE A 3 -3.31 -14.91 10.78
C PHE A 3 -4.74 -14.37 10.99
N GLN A 4 -5.71 -15.27 11.21
CA GLN A 4 -7.11 -14.94 11.47
C GLN A 4 -7.37 -14.29 12.84
N SER A 5 -6.41 -14.32 13.77
CA SER A 5 -6.63 -13.86 15.15
C SER A 5 -6.41 -12.37 15.38
N LYS A 6 -6.06 -11.58 14.35
CA LYS A 6 -5.94 -10.11 14.45
C LYS A 6 -7.08 -9.32 13.80
N GLY A 7 -8.00 -9.97 13.10
CA GLY A 7 -9.13 -9.27 12.48
C GLY A 7 -8.72 -8.29 11.37
N GLU A 8 -7.54 -8.43 10.76
CA GLU A 8 -7.29 -7.80 9.46
C GLU A 8 -8.12 -8.55 8.40
N PRO A 9 -9.05 -7.87 7.70
CA PRO A 9 -9.61 -8.43 6.47
C PRO A 9 -8.45 -8.83 5.55
N LEU A 10 -8.49 -10.04 4.98
CA LEU A 10 -7.58 -10.47 3.92
C LEU A 10 -7.62 -9.41 2.80
N GLY A 11 -6.61 -8.53 2.75
CA GLY A 11 -6.54 -7.41 1.82
C GLY A 11 -6.53 -6.00 2.44
N ALA A 12 -6.94 -5.81 3.70
CA ALA A 12 -6.92 -4.48 4.35
C ALA A 12 -5.50 -3.90 4.47
N SER A 13 -4.49 -4.75 4.66
CA SER A 13 -3.09 -4.32 4.68
C SER A 13 -2.64 -3.73 3.33
N HIS A 14 -3.15 -4.25 2.21
CA HIS A 14 -2.84 -3.72 0.88
C HIS A 14 -3.46 -2.33 0.68
N TYR A 15 -4.68 -2.11 1.18
CA TYR A 15 -5.33 -0.80 1.14
C TYR A 15 -4.58 0.26 1.95
N GLY A 16 -4.01 -0.10 3.11
CA GLY A 16 -3.16 0.81 3.89
C GLY A 16 -1.90 1.23 3.11
N GLN A 17 -1.24 0.30 2.42
CA GLN A 17 -0.09 0.60 1.55
C GLN A 17 -0.49 1.53 0.40
N ILE A 18 -1.60 1.25 -0.28
CA ILE A 18 -2.11 2.11 -1.36
C ILE A 18 -2.44 3.51 -0.83
N TYR A 19 -3.10 3.62 0.32
CA TYR A 19 -3.44 4.91 0.94
C TYR A 19 -2.18 5.74 1.20
N GLU A 20 -1.16 5.14 1.80
CA GLU A 20 0.11 5.83 2.06
C GLU A 20 0.83 6.24 0.77
N ILE A 21 0.86 5.38 -0.24
CA ILE A 21 1.42 5.72 -1.55
C ILE A 21 0.66 6.89 -2.18
N VAL A 22 -0.68 6.90 -2.11
CA VAL A 22 -1.50 8.01 -2.62
C VAL A 22 -1.18 9.30 -1.89
N LYS A 23 -1.06 9.29 -0.55
CA LYS A 23 -0.67 10.48 0.23
C LYS A 23 0.71 10.99 -0.20
N GLN A 24 1.69 10.10 -0.36
CA GLN A 24 3.03 10.46 -0.82
C GLN A 24 3.02 11.07 -2.22
N LEU A 25 2.32 10.42 -3.16
CA LEU A 25 2.19 10.91 -4.53
C LEU A 25 1.40 12.21 -4.64
N ARG A 26 0.60 12.59 -3.64
CA ARG A 26 -0.15 13.85 -3.63
C ARG A 26 0.54 14.98 -2.88
N GLY A 27 1.61 14.71 -2.14
CA GLY A 27 2.24 15.72 -1.28
C GLY A 27 1.55 15.87 0.08
N GLU A 28 0.73 14.89 0.49
CA GLU A 28 -0.13 14.96 1.68
C GLU A 28 0.41 14.13 2.87
N ALA A 29 1.64 13.61 2.79
CA ALA A 29 2.20 12.72 3.82
C ALA A 29 2.86 13.44 5.01
N GLU A 30 2.64 14.75 5.16
CA GLU A 30 3.10 15.59 6.29
C GLU A 30 4.61 15.42 6.55
N ALA A 31 5.02 15.18 7.80
CA ALA A 31 6.42 14.99 8.19
C ALA A 31 7.09 13.77 7.53
N ARG A 32 6.32 12.85 6.91
CA ARG A 32 6.82 11.66 6.22
C ARG A 32 6.94 11.86 4.71
N GLN A 33 6.62 13.05 4.20
CA GLN A 33 6.63 13.35 2.76
C GLN A 33 8.01 13.13 2.14
N LEU A 34 8.05 12.31 1.09
CA LEU A 34 9.24 12.09 0.29
C LEU A 34 9.37 13.18 -0.78
N ASP A 35 10.60 13.62 -1.05
CA ASP A 35 10.90 14.55 -2.14
C ASP A 35 10.68 13.87 -3.50
N LYS A 36 9.97 14.56 -4.41
CA LYS A 36 9.74 14.15 -5.81
C LYS A 36 9.17 12.72 -5.98
N ALA A 37 8.34 12.25 -5.05
CA ALA A 37 7.64 10.97 -5.22
C ALA A 37 6.73 10.98 -6.46
N ARG A 38 7.01 10.12 -7.46
CA ARG A 38 6.26 10.06 -8.74
C ARG A 38 5.63 8.71 -9.04
N VAL A 39 6.20 7.64 -8.48
CA VAL A 39 5.73 6.26 -8.66
C VAL A 39 5.84 5.54 -7.31
N GLY A 40 4.85 4.73 -6.98
CA GLY A 40 4.87 3.87 -5.78
C GLY A 40 4.41 2.46 -6.08
N LEU A 41 4.86 1.51 -5.26
CA LEU A 41 4.56 0.08 -5.38
C LEU A 41 3.98 -0.43 -4.07
N ALA A 42 2.82 -1.06 -4.15
CA ALA A 42 2.23 -1.85 -3.07
C ALA A 42 2.31 -3.34 -3.44
N GLN A 43 2.72 -4.18 -2.49
CA GLN A 43 2.76 -5.62 -2.65
C GLN A 43 2.09 -6.29 -1.46
N VAL A 44 1.15 -7.18 -1.76
CA VAL A 44 0.49 -8.03 -0.79
C VAL A 44 0.76 -9.48 -1.11
N PHE A 45 1.09 -10.22 -0.05
CA PHE A 45 1.15 -11.68 -0.09
C PHE A 45 -0.02 -12.23 0.72
N GLY A 46 -0.92 -12.93 0.05
CA GLY A 46 -2.09 -13.59 0.63
C GLY A 46 -1.86 -15.07 0.91
N ALA A 47 -2.88 -15.72 1.45
CA ALA A 47 -2.85 -17.16 1.66
C ALA A 47 -2.73 -17.92 0.34
N TRP A 48 -2.22 -19.15 0.40
CA TRP A 48 -2.11 -20.06 -0.75
C TRP A 48 -1.21 -19.55 -1.89
N GLY A 49 -0.28 -18.64 -1.61
CA GLY A 49 0.69 -18.16 -2.58
C GLY A 49 0.17 -17.07 -3.52
N HIS A 50 -1.02 -16.52 -3.26
CA HIS A 50 -1.54 -15.40 -4.03
C HIS A 50 -0.72 -14.13 -3.74
N CYS A 51 -0.13 -13.54 -4.77
CA CYS A 51 0.59 -12.28 -4.68
C CYS A 51 -0.09 -11.24 -5.57
N GLY A 52 -0.29 -10.04 -5.02
CA GLY A 52 -0.79 -8.89 -5.75
C GLY A 52 0.24 -7.76 -5.70
N VAL A 53 0.53 -7.17 -6.86
CA VAL A 53 1.38 -5.98 -6.97
C VAL A 53 0.57 -4.88 -7.64
N SER A 54 0.61 -3.68 -7.06
CA SER A 54 -0.03 -2.49 -7.61
C SER A 54 1.02 -1.40 -7.78
N ILE A 55 1.11 -0.84 -8.99
CA ILE A 55 1.99 0.29 -9.31
C ILE A 55 1.11 1.51 -9.51
N LEU A 56 1.37 2.57 -8.73
CA LEU A 56 0.67 3.84 -8.81
C LEU A 56 1.64 4.91 -9.32
N LYS A 57 1.17 5.80 -10.20
CA LYS A 57 1.94 6.91 -10.74
C LYS A 57 1.15 8.21 -10.59
N GLN A 58 1.84 9.29 -10.21
CA GLN A 58 1.28 10.63 -10.18
C GLN A 58 1.17 11.17 -11.62
N GLY A 59 -0.04 11.53 -12.03
CA GLY A 59 -0.34 12.04 -13.37
C GLY A 59 -0.70 10.94 -14.38
N TRP A 60 -1.83 11.13 -15.06
CA TRP A 60 -2.14 10.56 -16.37
C TRP A 60 -1.94 11.65 -17.41
#